data_AF-A0A6L3Z9R0-F1
#
_entry.id   AF-A0A6L3Z9R0-F1
#
_cell.length_a   1.000
_cell.length_b   1.000
_cell.length_c   1.000
_cell.angle_alpha   90.00
_cell.angle_beta   90.00
_cell.angle_gamma   90.00
#
_symmetry.space_group_name_H-M   'P 1'
#
loop_
_entity.id
_entity.type
_entity.pdbx_description
1 polymer ?
#
loop_
_entity_poly.entity_id
_entity_poly.type
_entity_poly.pdbx_seq_one_letter_code
_entity_poly.pdbx_strand_id
1 'polypeptide(L)'
;MTDSEKDHPIVAELVCLIGEEGLIRLAEEYAGLRLYIPSDINRSELLDRVGIEIASKLARRYGPDRIKVPLMRDWRARHYRSAGLSNAQIARKLGVTETTVEKIFQRSPVKYRMKKTDDRQIDMFPIE
;
A
#
# COMPACT_ATOMS: atom_id res chain seq x y z
N MET A 1 -0.90 -8.10 16.62
CA MET A 1 -0.54 -8.52 15.25
C MET A 1 -0.12 -7.27 14.48
N THR A 2 1.14 -6.89 14.68
CA THR A 2 1.74 -5.64 14.21
C THR A 2 2.08 -5.73 12.73
N ASP A 3 1.69 -4.73 11.94
CA ASP A 3 2.04 -4.49 10.52
C ASP A 3 3.56 -4.35 10.27
N SER A 4 4.41 -4.69 11.24
CA SER A 4 5.78 -4.19 11.35
C SER A 4 6.85 -5.13 10.79
N GLU A 5 6.54 -6.34 10.32
CA GLU A 5 7.60 -7.33 10.08
C GLU A 5 7.28 -8.38 9.02
N LYS A 6 6.72 -7.97 7.89
CA LYS A 6 6.82 -8.77 6.66
C LYS A 6 7.17 -7.84 5.52
N ASP A 7 8.41 -7.95 5.04
CA ASP A 7 8.82 -7.48 3.73
C ASP A 7 7.80 -8.01 2.71
N HIS A 8 6.80 -7.20 2.37
CA HIS A 8 5.78 -7.59 1.42
C HIS A 8 6.27 -7.05 0.07
N PRO A 9 6.86 -7.89 -0.81
CA PRO A 9 7.39 -7.43 -2.10
C PRO A 9 6.34 -6.68 -2.92
N ILE A 10 5.06 -7.06 -2.77
CA ILE A 10 3.91 -6.38 -3.37
C ILE A 10 3.77 -4.92 -2.92
N VAL A 11 4.11 -4.55 -1.69
CA VAL A 11 3.97 -3.15 -1.22
C VAL A 11 4.98 -2.28 -1.94
N ALA A 12 6.24 -2.71 -2.00
CA ALA A 12 7.28 -1.98 -2.72
C ALA A 12 6.97 -1.84 -4.22
N GLU A 13 6.44 -2.90 -4.83
CA GLU A 13 6.00 -2.88 -6.22
C GLU A 13 4.83 -1.90 -6.44
N LEU A 14 3.81 -1.95 -5.57
CA LEU A 14 2.68 -1.02 -5.64
C LEU A 14 3.14 0.44 -5.46
N VAL A 15 4.03 0.72 -4.50
CA VAL A 15 4.61 2.06 -4.33
C VAL A 15 5.33 2.51 -5.61
N CYS A 16 6.10 1.63 -6.25
CA CYS A 16 6.78 1.94 -7.51
C CYS A 16 5.79 2.20 -8.66
N LEU A 17 4.67 1.49 -8.67
CA LEU A 17 3.68 1.55 -9.74
C LEU A 17 2.79 2.79 -9.64
N ILE A 18 2.19 3.04 -8.47
CA ILE A 18 1.16 4.08 -8.27
C ILE A 18 1.60 5.22 -7.34
N GLY A 19 2.81 5.15 -6.78
CA GLY A 19 3.31 6.13 -5.83
C GLY A 19 2.74 5.94 -4.42
N GLU A 20 3.28 6.71 -3.47
CA GLU A 20 2.85 6.70 -2.07
C GLU A 20 1.39 7.17 -1.92
N GLU A 21 1.05 8.33 -2.50
CA GLU A 21 -0.31 8.88 -2.46
C GLU A 21 -1.33 7.95 -3.14
N GLY A 22 -0.95 7.32 -4.26
CA GLY A 22 -1.81 6.37 -4.95
C GLY A 22 -2.07 5.12 -4.09
N LEU A 23 -1.04 4.63 -3.39
CA LEU A 23 -1.19 3.48 -2.50
C LEU A 23 -2.00 3.82 -1.25
N ILE A 24 -1.87 5.03 -0.70
CA ILE A 24 -2.72 5.51 0.38
C ILE A 24 -4.18 5.48 -0.07
N ARG A 25 -4.53 6.09 -1.22
CA ARG A 25 -5.89 6.08 -1.77
C ARG A 25 -6.43 4.66 -1.98
N LEU A 26 -5.62 3.77 -2.56
CA LEU A 26 -6.01 2.36 -2.73
C LEU A 26 -6.30 1.68 -1.38
N ALA A 27 -5.50 1.97 -0.36
CA ALA A 27 -5.68 1.45 0.99
C ALA A 27 -6.83 2.14 1.76
N GLU A 28 -7.29 3.32 1.36
CA GLU A 28 -8.49 3.90 1.98
C GLU A 28 -9.75 3.12 1.62
N GLU A 29 -9.85 2.68 0.37
CA GLU A 29 -11.04 2.00 -0.16
C GLU A 29 -10.99 0.48 0.06
N TYR A 30 -9.81 -0.14 -0.11
CA TYR A 30 -9.71 -1.60 -0.20
C TYR A 30 -8.75 -2.26 0.80
N ALA A 31 -8.23 -1.52 1.78
CA ALA A 31 -7.26 -2.08 2.75
C ALA A 31 -7.74 -3.36 3.42
N GLY A 32 -6.87 -4.38 3.44
CA GLY A 32 -7.15 -5.67 4.07
C GLY A 32 -8.00 -6.62 3.22
N LEU A 33 -8.44 -6.20 2.03
CA LEU A 33 -9.23 -7.01 1.11
C LEU A 33 -8.35 -7.68 0.04
N ARG A 34 -8.89 -8.75 -0.56
CA ARG A 34 -8.40 -9.33 -1.82
C ARG A 34 -9.15 -8.66 -2.97
N LEU A 35 -8.54 -7.65 -3.56
CA LEU A 35 -9.11 -6.84 -4.61
C LEU A 35 -8.95 -7.53 -5.96
N TYR A 36 -10.04 -7.69 -6.70
CA TYR A 36 -10.02 -8.14 -8.08
C TYR A 36 -9.69 -6.99 -9.02
N ILE A 37 -8.72 -7.19 -9.90
CA ILE A 37 -8.30 -6.24 -10.93
C ILE A 37 -8.80 -6.76 -12.28
N PRO A 38 -9.79 -6.09 -12.91
CA PRO A 38 -10.29 -6.51 -14.21
C PRO A 38 -9.32 -6.14 -15.33
N SER A 39 -9.36 -6.87 -16.44
CA SER A 39 -8.63 -6.50 -17.67
C SER A 39 -9.19 -5.24 -18.33
N ASP A 40 -10.51 -5.00 -18.22
CA ASP A 40 -11.18 -3.78 -18.69
C ASP A 40 -11.67 -2.97 -17.49
N ILE A 41 -11.10 -1.79 -17.30
CA ILE A 41 -11.39 -0.91 -16.17
C ILE A 41 -12.61 -0.01 -16.40
N ASN A 42 -13.09 0.14 -17.64
CA ASN A 42 -14.09 1.15 -18.01
C ASN A 42 -15.45 0.97 -17.33
N ARG A 43 -15.72 -0.23 -16.81
CA ARG A 43 -16.95 -0.59 -16.09
C ARG A 43 -16.69 -1.11 -14.67
N SER A 44 -15.50 -0.82 -14.14
CA SER A 44 -15.08 -1.36 -12.85
C SER A 44 -15.30 -0.37 -11.72
N GLU A 45 -15.78 -0.85 -10.57
CA GLU A 45 -15.83 -0.04 -9.34
C GLU A 45 -14.43 0.48 -8.94
N LEU A 46 -13.37 -0.22 -9.35
CA LEU A 46 -11.99 0.20 -9.15
C LEU A 46 -11.75 1.59 -9.77
N LEU A 47 -12.22 1.82 -10.99
CA LEU A 47 -12.09 3.11 -11.67
C LEU A 47 -12.76 4.24 -10.89
N ASP A 48 -13.98 3.99 -10.40
CA ASP A 48 -14.78 4.99 -9.68
C ASP A 48 -14.16 5.37 -8.33
N ARG A 49 -13.52 4.39 -7.66
CA ARG A 49 -12.98 4.56 -6.30
C ARG A 49 -11.58 5.12 -6.24
N VAL A 50 -10.67 4.66 -7.10
CA VAL A 50 -9.26 5.10 -7.08
C VAL A 50 -8.88 6.01 -8.24
N GLY A 51 -9.76 6.18 -9.23
CA GLY A 51 -9.54 7.00 -10.40
C GLY A 51 -8.77 6.30 -11.53
N ILE A 52 -8.84 6.90 -12.71
CA ILE A 52 -8.34 6.31 -13.97
C ILE A 52 -6.86 6.01 -13.97
N GLU A 53 -6.04 6.87 -13.37
CA GLU A 53 -4.60 6.71 -13.38
C GLU A 53 -4.17 5.46 -12.60
N ILE A 54 -4.67 5.31 -11.37
CA ILE A 54 -4.35 4.18 -10.49
C ILE A 54 -4.94 2.89 -11.08
N ALA A 55 -6.21 2.91 -11.49
CA ALA A 55 -6.88 1.76 -12.07
C ALA A 55 -6.17 1.25 -13.34
N SER A 56 -5.76 2.14 -14.26
CA SER A 56 -5.06 1.76 -15.49
C SER A 56 -3.71 1.12 -15.22
N LYS A 57 -2.93 1.69 -14.28
CA LYS A 57 -1.62 1.15 -13.89
C LYS A 57 -1.77 -0.24 -13.28
N LEU A 58 -2.76 -0.44 -12.41
CA LEU A 58 -3.06 -1.72 -11.78
C LEU A 58 -3.52 -2.77 -12.81
N ALA A 59 -4.45 -2.42 -13.69
CA ALA A 59 -4.94 -3.33 -14.74
C ALA A 59 -3.83 -3.74 -15.70
N ARG A 60 -2.96 -2.81 -16.11
CA ARG A 60 -1.82 -3.13 -16.99
C ARG A 60 -0.83 -4.10 -16.34
N ARG A 61 -0.62 -4.01 -15.03
CA ARG A 61 0.40 -4.80 -14.32
C ARG A 61 -0.10 -6.16 -13.84
N TYR A 62 -1.34 -6.19 -13.35
CA TYR A 62 -1.91 -7.34 -12.63
C TYR A 62 -3.20 -7.88 -13.27
N GLY A 63 -3.79 -7.23 -14.28
CA GLY A 63 -5.05 -7.67 -14.85
C GLY A 63 -4.89 -8.90 -15.77
N PRO A 64 -5.83 -9.88 -15.75
CA PRO A 64 -6.89 -10.11 -14.76
C PRO A 64 -6.42 -10.99 -13.59
N ASP A 65 -6.28 -10.42 -12.39
CA ASP A 65 -5.86 -11.17 -11.19
C ASP A 65 -6.40 -10.52 -9.89
N ARG A 66 -6.20 -11.19 -8.74
CA ARG A 66 -6.55 -10.70 -7.41
C ARG A 66 -5.30 -10.38 -6.60
N ILE A 67 -5.16 -9.12 -6.20
CA ILE A 67 -4.08 -8.69 -5.31
C ILE A 67 -4.58 -8.52 -3.88
N LYS A 68 -3.69 -8.77 -2.91
CA LYS A 68 -3.95 -8.45 -1.51
C LYS A 68 -3.56 -6.99 -1.26
N VAL A 69 -4.52 -6.17 -0.86
CA VAL A 69 -4.27 -4.75 -0.58
C VAL A 69 -3.74 -4.59 0.86
N PRO A 70 -2.56 -3.99 1.06
CA PRO A 70 -1.99 -3.77 2.38
C PRO A 70 -2.80 -2.73 3.18
N LEU A 71 -2.73 -2.82 4.52
CA LEU A 71 -3.49 -1.93 5.42
C LEU A 71 -2.88 -0.52 5.51
N MET A 72 -1.56 -0.41 5.34
CA MET A 72 -0.81 0.85 5.29
C MET A 72 -1.07 1.78 6.49
N ARG A 73 -1.20 1.22 7.70
CA ARG A 73 -1.61 1.98 8.90
C ARG A 73 -0.68 3.15 9.24
N ASP A 74 0.64 2.97 9.13
CA ASP A 74 1.61 4.03 9.44
C ASP A 74 1.48 5.21 8.45
N TRP A 75 1.50 4.93 7.15
CA TRP A 75 1.36 5.94 6.11
C TRP A 75 -0.01 6.65 6.18
N ARG A 76 -1.10 5.90 6.35
CA ARG A 76 -2.43 6.49 6.51
C ARG A 76 -2.53 7.35 7.77
N ALA A 77 -1.99 6.92 8.90
CA ALA A 77 -1.98 7.71 10.12
C ALA A 77 -1.24 9.04 9.92
N ARG A 78 -0.07 9.01 9.27
CA ARG A 78 0.73 10.21 8.98
C ARG A 78 0.06 11.12 7.98
N HIS A 79 -0.57 10.57 6.94
CA HIS A 79 -1.36 11.32 5.97
C HIS A 79 -2.55 12.06 6.64
N TYR A 80 -3.27 11.39 7.54
CA TYR A 80 -4.32 12.03 8.31
C TYR A 80 -3.79 13.09 9.27
N ARG A 81 -2.62 12.86 9.87
CA ARG A 81 -1.97 13.83 10.75
C ARG A 81 -1.56 15.09 9.99
N SER A 82 -1.01 14.96 8.78
CA SER A 82 -0.70 16.12 7.92
C SER A 82 -1.94 16.86 7.45
N ALA A 83 -3.08 16.16 7.32
CA ALA A 83 -4.39 16.77 7.08
C ALA A 83 -5.02 17.41 8.34
N GLY A 84 -4.30 17.45 9.48
CA GLY A 84 -4.73 18.13 10.70
C GLY A 84 -5.62 17.32 11.63
N LEU A 85 -5.83 16.02 11.37
CA LEU A 85 -6.67 15.20 12.24
C LEU A 85 -6.01 14.94 13.61
N SER A 86 -6.84 14.84 14.64
CA SER A 86 -6.44 14.44 15.99
C SER A 86 -6.23 12.93 16.10
N ASN A 87 -5.49 12.48 17.12
CA ASN A 87 -5.25 11.05 17.35
C ASN A 87 -6.57 10.26 17.49
N ALA A 88 -7.58 10.84 18.15
CA ALA A 88 -8.91 10.25 18.25
C ALA A 88 -9.61 10.07 16.89
N GLN A 89 -9.52 11.06 16.00
CA GLN A 89 -10.08 10.98 14.65
C GLN A 89 -9.35 9.93 13.81
N ILE A 90 -8.01 9.88 13.92
CA ILE A 90 -7.17 8.89 13.24
C ILE A 90 -7.48 7.47 13.73
N ALA A 91 -7.63 7.29 15.04
CA ALA A 91 -7.98 6.03 15.67
C ALA A 91 -9.31 5.48 15.14
N ARG A 92 -10.34 6.35 15.05
CA ARG A 92 -11.64 6.01 14.45
C ARG A 92 -11.54 5.63 12.99
N LYS A 93 -10.79 6.39 12.18
CA LYS A 93 -10.61 6.10 10.74
C LYS A 93 -9.85 4.79 10.48
N LEU A 94 -8.90 4.44 11.34
CA LEU A 94 -8.10 3.23 11.20
C LEU A 94 -8.68 2.00 11.92
N GLY A 95 -9.73 2.19 12.73
CA GLY A 95 -10.33 1.12 13.54
C GLY A 95 -9.38 0.60 14.62
N VAL A 96 -8.60 1.48 15.24
CA VAL A 96 -7.63 1.14 16.31
C VAL A 96 -7.81 2.04 17.52
N THR A 97 -7.11 1.75 18.62
CA THR A 97 -7.12 2.61 19.81
C THR A 97 -6.22 3.83 19.64
N GLU A 98 -6.50 4.91 20.38
CA GLU A 98 -5.64 6.10 20.41
C GLU A 98 -4.21 5.77 20.84
N THR A 99 -4.03 4.87 21.82
CA THR A 99 -2.72 4.36 22.22
C THR A 99 -1.97 3.67 21.07
N THR A 100 -2.69 3.02 20.15
CA THR A 100 -2.06 2.43 18.95
C THR A 100 -1.58 3.50 18.00
N VAL A 101 -2.37 4.56 17.80
CA VAL A 101 -1.98 5.72 16.98
C VAL A 101 -0.77 6.43 17.58
N GLU A 102 -0.74 6.61 18.90
CA GLU A 102 0.42 7.19 19.59
C GLU A 102 1.69 6.34 19.36
N LYS A 103 1.58 5.01 19.51
CA LYS A 103 2.69 4.08 19.23
C LYS A 103 3.16 4.13 17.78
N ILE A 104 2.27 4.39 16.82
CA ILE A 104 2.64 4.58 15.41
C ILE A 104 3.53 5.84 15.29
N PHE A 105 3.15 6.94 15.91
CA PHE A 105 3.91 8.20 15.83
C PHE A 105 5.21 8.20 16.64
N GLN A 106 5.29 7.44 17.73
CA GLN A 106 6.53 7.26 18.51
C GLN A 106 7.59 6.45 17.74
N ARG A 107 7.19 5.64 16.77
CA ARG A 107 8.11 4.85 15.94
C ARG A 107 8.60 5.67 14.76
N SER A 108 9.79 5.30 14.27
CA SER A 108 10.28 5.81 12.98
C SER A 108 9.31 5.43 11.86
N PRO A 109 9.04 6.34 10.90
CA PRO A 109 8.16 6.06 9.77
C PRO A 109 8.59 4.78 9.04
N VAL A 110 7.61 3.95 8.67
CA VAL A 110 7.89 2.74 7.90
C VAL A 110 8.31 3.15 6.49
N LYS A 111 9.47 2.66 6.05
CA LYS A 111 9.98 2.93 4.70
C LYS A 111 9.62 1.75 3.80
N TYR A 112 8.58 1.88 3.00
CA TYR A 112 8.28 0.91 1.94
C TYR A 112 9.06 1.30 0.67
N ARG A 113 10.32 0.87 0.59
CA ARG A 113 11.16 1.05 -0.60
C ARG A 113 11.44 -0.32 -1.18
N MET A 114 11.44 -0.44 -2.51
CA MET A 114 12.07 -1.59 -3.14
C MET A 114 13.53 -1.61 -2.69
N LYS A 115 14.02 -2.77 -2.23
CA LYS A 115 15.47 -2.97 -2.17
C LYS A 115 15.96 -2.74 -3.60
N LYS A 116 16.78 -1.72 -3.81
CA LYS A 116 17.53 -1.60 -5.05
C LYS A 116 18.32 -2.91 -5.14
N THR A 117 18.08 -3.71 -6.18
CA THR A 117 18.91 -4.88 -6.44
C THR A 117 20.35 -4.40 -6.40
N ASP A 118 21.12 -4.92 -5.44
CA ASP A 118 22.54 -4.61 -5.34
C ASP A 118 23.19 -5.25 -6.57
N ASP A 119 23.79 -4.43 -7.44
CA ASP A 119 24.47 -4.87 -8.68
C ASP A 119 25.62 -5.86 -8.40
N ARG A 120 25.93 -6.14 -7.13
CA ARG A 120 26.91 -7.13 -6.68
C ARG A 120 26.38 -8.57 -6.60
N GLN A 121 25.08 -8.79 -6.80
CA GLN A 121 24.52 -10.13 -6.83
C GLN A 121 24.66 -10.72 -8.24
N ILE A 122 25.90 -11.11 -8.57
CA ILE A 122 26.22 -11.87 -9.77
C ILE A 122 25.52 -13.24 -9.65
N ASP A 123 24.83 -13.64 -10.72
CA ASP A 123 24.13 -14.93 -10.84
C ASP A 123 25.07 -16.09 -10.49
N MET A 124 24.90 -16.68 -9.29
CA MET A 124 25.84 -17.66 -8.73
C MET A 124 25.43 -19.10 -9.04
N PHE A 125 24.89 -19.34 -10.23
CA PHE A 125 24.65 -20.69 -10.73
C PHE A 125 25.03 -20.78 -12.21
N PRO A 126 26.27 -21.19 -12.54
CA PRO A 126 26.51 -21.73 -13.86
C PRO A 126 25.65 -23.00 -13.97
N ILE A 127 24.78 -23.02 -14.97
CA ILE A 127 24.03 -24.20 -15.36
C ILE A 127 25.05 -25.10 -16.06
N GLU A 128 25.38 -26.24 -15.45
CA GLU A 128 26.14 -27.32 -16.11
C GLU A 128 25.30 -28.03 -17.17
#